data_AF-A0A952ELM9-F1
#
_entry.id   AF-A0A952ELM9-F1
#
_cell.length_a   1.000
_cell.length_b   1.000
_cell.length_c   1.000
_cell.angle_alpha   90.00
_cell.angle_beta   90.00
_cell.angle_gamma   90.00
#
_symmetry.space_group_name_H-M   'P 1'
#
loop_
_entity.id
_entity.type
_entity.pdbx_description
1 polymer ?
#
loop_
_entity_poly.entity_id
_entity_poly.type
_entity_poly.pdbx_seq_one_letter_code
_entity_poly.pdbx_strand_id
1 'polypeptide(L)'
;MNLIDLITGNAGSQVASQAENKFGISKNQIIALMAVAAPLVISYLRKKSQDDPNEAEAINSALDKDHDGSILDDPSQVEARQQEGGSILDHIFGGQKSQVENQLSQNTGISMDKIGPILAMLAPLIMGYIGKEKQTSGVNSGGGLGDLLGGILGGAQNQAQAEPSNPLNDILGSVLGGGSQQSSGNPLNDILGSVLGGNNNNQQQQGGLGGLLGSILGGGK
;
A
#
# COMPACT_ATOMS: atom_id res chain seq x y z
N MET A 1 3.06 0.68 16.77
CA MET A 1 3.83 1.67 15.98
C MET A 1 3.00 1.91 14.73
N ASN A 2 2.86 3.14 14.24
CA ASN A 2 1.98 3.34 13.10
C ASN A 2 2.76 3.28 11.78
N LEU A 3 2.06 3.03 10.67
CA LEU A 3 2.71 2.92 9.35
C LEU A 3 3.48 4.19 8.96
N ILE A 4 2.99 5.36 9.40
CA ILE A 4 3.69 6.63 9.19
C ILE A 4 5.00 6.70 9.98
N ASP A 5 5.02 6.14 11.20
CA ASP A 5 6.24 6.08 12.02
C ASP A 5 7.26 5.11 11.43
N LEU A 6 6.81 4.01 10.80
CA LEU A 6 7.70 3.11 10.06
C LEU A 6 8.44 3.85 8.95
N ILE A 7 7.70 4.66 8.19
CA ILE A 7 8.21 5.35 6.99
C ILE A 7 9.09 6.54 7.38
N THR A 8 8.65 7.34 8.35
CA THR A 8 9.31 8.61 8.71
C THR A 8 10.29 8.47 9.88
N GLY A 9 10.19 7.39 10.65
CA GLY A 9 11.07 7.08 11.78
C GLY A 9 12.45 6.56 11.36
N ASN A 10 13.23 6.15 12.35
CA ASN A 10 14.64 5.77 12.17
C ASN A 10 14.83 4.65 11.13
N ALA A 11 13.99 3.61 11.18
CA ALA A 11 14.10 2.48 10.27
C ALA A 11 13.85 2.88 8.82
N GLY A 12 12.70 3.50 8.51
CA GLY A 12 12.41 4.01 7.16
C GLY A 12 13.43 5.03 6.67
N SER A 13 13.87 5.94 7.55
CA SER A 13 14.91 6.94 7.26
C SER A 13 16.24 6.29 6.86
N GLN A 14 16.69 5.26 7.58
CA GLN A 14 17.93 4.54 7.30
C GLN A 14 17.86 3.74 6.01
N VAL A 15 16.73 3.05 5.77
CA VAL A 15 16.51 2.31 4.52
C VAL A 15 16.44 3.24 3.33
N ALA A 16 15.79 4.40 3.47
CA ALA A 16 15.75 5.41 2.42
C ALA A 16 17.15 5.95 2.09
N SER A 17 18.01 6.18 3.09
CA SER A 17 19.42 6.54 2.85
C SER A 17 20.21 5.45 2.13
N GLN A 18 19.99 4.17 2.47
CA GLN A 18 20.65 3.07 1.77
C GLN A 18 20.19 2.95 0.32
N ALA A 19 18.88 3.06 0.07
CA ALA A 19 18.32 3.07 -1.28
C ALA A 19 18.82 4.26 -2.10
N GLU A 20 18.96 5.44 -1.48
CA GLU A 20 19.57 6.61 -2.12
C GLU A 20 21.01 6.35 -2.55
N ASN A 21 21.84 5.82 -1.65
CA ASN A 21 23.23 5.49 -1.94
C ASN A 21 23.36 4.42 -3.04
N LYS A 22 22.47 3.43 -3.06
CA LYS A 22 22.52 2.31 -3.99
C LYS A 22 21.94 2.63 -5.37
N PHE A 23 20.83 3.37 -5.42
CA PHE A 23 20.06 3.58 -6.65
C PHE A 23 20.14 5.02 -7.18
N GLY A 24 20.74 5.95 -6.43
CA GLY A 24 20.81 7.37 -6.79
C GLY A 24 19.43 8.02 -6.88
N ILE A 25 18.49 7.59 -6.02
CA ILE A 25 17.14 8.12 -5.90
C ILE A 25 17.03 8.91 -4.61
N SER A 26 16.46 10.12 -4.65
CA SER A 26 16.42 10.95 -3.45
C SER A 26 15.64 10.27 -2.31
N LYS A 27 16.09 10.51 -1.07
CA LYS A 27 15.39 10.02 0.12
C LYS A 27 13.88 10.33 0.11
N ASN A 28 13.49 11.52 -0.35
CA ASN A 28 12.09 11.94 -0.45
C ASN A 28 11.28 11.08 -1.43
N GLN A 29 11.87 10.71 -2.57
CA GLN A 29 11.21 9.80 -3.52
C GLN A 29 11.06 8.39 -2.95
N ILE A 30 12.03 7.90 -2.17
CA ILE A 30 11.91 6.61 -1.48
C ILE A 30 10.81 6.64 -0.41
N ILE A 31 10.74 7.73 0.37
CA ILE A 31 9.67 7.93 1.37
C ILE A 31 8.29 8.00 0.68
N ALA A 32 8.16 8.75 -0.41
CA ALA A 32 6.93 8.81 -1.20
C ALA A 32 6.56 7.43 -1.77
N LEU A 33 7.54 6.67 -2.27
CA LEU A 33 7.33 5.30 -2.71
C LEU A 33 6.81 4.42 -1.56
N MET A 34 7.43 4.44 -0.39
CA MET A 34 6.98 3.66 0.76
C MET A 34 5.55 4.02 1.18
N ALA A 35 5.20 5.30 1.14
CA ALA A 35 3.87 5.78 1.50
C ALA A 35 2.76 5.27 0.58
N VAL A 36 3.08 4.96 -0.68
CA VAL A 36 2.14 4.35 -1.63
C VAL A 36 2.24 2.82 -1.64
N ALA A 37 3.47 2.29 -1.64
CA ALA A 37 3.73 0.87 -1.79
C ALA A 37 3.36 0.06 -0.54
N ALA A 38 3.63 0.57 0.66
CA ALA A 38 3.33 -0.16 1.89
C ALA A 38 1.83 -0.48 2.07
N PRO A 39 0.90 0.49 1.97
CA PRO A 39 -0.52 0.18 2.02
C PRO A 39 -0.97 -0.72 0.86
N LEU A 40 -0.34 -0.61 -0.32
CA LEU A 40 -0.63 -1.50 -1.44
C LEU A 40 -0.23 -2.96 -1.13
N VAL A 41 0.99 -3.17 -0.64
CA VAL A 41 1.49 -4.50 -0.22
C VAL A 41 0.56 -5.11 0.85
N ILE A 42 0.22 -4.33 1.87
CA ILE A 42 -0.70 -4.77 2.96
C ILE A 42 -2.08 -5.11 2.40
N SER A 43 -2.59 -4.34 1.43
CA SER A 43 -3.87 -4.60 0.79
C SER A 43 -3.89 -5.90 0.00
N TYR A 44 -2.83 -6.20 -0.77
CA TYR A 44 -2.71 -7.47 -1.49
C TYR A 44 -2.55 -8.66 -0.54
N LEU A 45 -1.75 -8.53 0.52
CA LEU A 45 -1.62 -9.55 1.56
C LEU A 45 -2.97 -9.84 2.23
N ARG A 46 -3.72 -8.79 2.55
CA ARG A 46 -5.06 -8.92 3.13
C ARG A 46 -5.97 -9.68 2.19
N LYS A 47 -6.00 -9.30 0.91
CA LYS A 47 -6.81 -9.97 -0.11
C LYS A 47 -6.46 -11.46 -0.21
N LYS A 48 -5.18 -11.81 -0.33
CA LYS A 48 -4.72 -13.20 -0.37
C LYS A 48 -5.09 -14.01 0.87
N SER A 49 -4.89 -13.42 2.05
CA SER A 49 -5.27 -14.05 3.32
C SER A 49 -6.79 -14.25 3.45
N GLN A 50 -7.61 -13.43 2.79
CA GLN A 50 -9.07 -13.57 2.78
C GLN A 50 -9.55 -14.56 1.71
N ASP A 51 -8.85 -14.63 0.58
CA ASP A 51 -9.20 -15.47 -0.56
C ASP A 51 -8.86 -16.96 -0.32
N ASP A 52 -7.76 -17.27 0.40
CA ASP A 52 -7.32 -18.64 0.68
C ASP A 52 -6.79 -18.82 2.12
N PRO A 53 -7.39 -19.73 2.93
CA PRO A 53 -6.90 -20.07 4.26
C PRO A 53 -5.46 -20.58 4.30
N ASN A 54 -4.99 -21.27 3.25
CA ASN A 54 -3.60 -21.75 3.18
C ASN A 54 -2.62 -20.58 3.00
N GLU A 55 -3.00 -19.58 2.20
CA GLU A 55 -2.21 -18.35 2.05
C GLU A 55 -2.19 -17.59 3.38
N ALA A 56 -3.31 -17.52 4.10
CA ALA A 56 -3.36 -16.91 5.43
C ALA A 56 -2.37 -17.57 6.41
N GLU A 57 -2.31 -18.91 6.43
CA GLU A 57 -1.39 -19.65 7.29
C GLU A 57 0.08 -19.54 6.84
N ALA A 58 0.32 -19.52 5.53
CA ALA A 58 1.66 -19.32 4.98
C ALA A 58 2.21 -17.93 5.34
N ILE A 59 1.39 -16.88 5.16
CA ILE A 59 1.75 -15.53 5.58
C ILE A 59 1.94 -15.48 7.10
N ASN A 60 1.03 -16.07 7.87
CA ASN A 60 1.13 -16.14 9.33
C ASN A 60 2.47 -16.75 9.78
N SER A 61 2.87 -17.86 9.16
CA SER A 61 4.13 -18.56 9.40
C SER A 61 5.36 -17.75 9.01
N ALA A 62 5.33 -17.08 7.86
CA ALA A 62 6.43 -16.21 7.41
C ALA A 62 6.62 -15.01 8.34
N LEU A 63 5.52 -14.43 8.84
CA LEU A 63 5.55 -13.34 9.82
C LEU A 63 6.14 -13.78 11.17
N ASP A 64 5.99 -15.05 11.56
CA ASP A 64 6.59 -15.57 12.79
C ASP A 64 8.07 -15.92 12.65
N LYS A 65 8.46 -16.45 11.49
CA LYS A 65 9.81 -17.03 11.30
C LYS A 65 10.81 -16.04 10.72
N ASP A 66 10.38 -15.27 9.73
CA ASP A 66 11.27 -14.53 8.85
C ASP A 66 11.06 -13.01 8.96
N HIS A 67 9.92 -12.58 9.51
CA HIS A 67 9.51 -11.17 9.54
C HIS A 67 8.92 -10.74 10.88
N ASP A 68 9.51 -11.21 11.97
CA ASP A 68 9.10 -10.97 13.35
C ASP A 68 9.24 -9.51 13.83
N GLY A 69 9.88 -8.65 13.03
CA GLY A 69 10.14 -7.25 13.33
C GLY A 69 11.60 -6.93 13.65
N SER A 70 12.49 -7.93 13.73
CA SER A 70 13.93 -7.75 13.95
C SER A 70 14.60 -6.81 12.94
N ILE A 71 14.13 -6.81 11.68
CA ILE A 71 14.62 -5.91 10.63
C ILE A 71 14.37 -4.42 10.92
N LEU A 72 13.43 -4.10 11.82
CA LEU A 72 13.16 -2.73 12.24
C LEU A 72 14.21 -2.24 13.25
N ASP A 73 14.79 -3.18 14.00
CA ASP A 73 15.84 -2.91 14.98
C ASP A 73 17.23 -2.90 14.31
N ASP A 74 17.40 -3.63 13.20
CA ASP A 74 18.58 -3.56 12.32
C ASP A 74 18.21 -3.37 10.83
N PRO A 75 17.85 -2.13 10.42
CA PRO A 75 17.49 -1.83 9.04
C PRO A 75 18.67 -1.90 8.06
N SER A 76 19.90 -2.15 8.52
CA SER A 76 21.05 -2.33 7.62
C SER A 76 20.98 -3.63 6.80
N GLN A 77 20.15 -4.59 7.23
CA GLN A 77 20.02 -5.89 6.59
C GLN A 77 19.15 -5.89 5.33
N VAL A 78 18.40 -4.82 5.06
CA VAL A 78 17.46 -4.74 3.93
C VAL A 78 18.13 -5.00 2.58
N GLU A 79 19.40 -4.60 2.44
CA GLU A 79 20.15 -4.85 1.21
C GLU A 79 20.45 -6.34 1.02
N ALA A 80 20.86 -7.03 2.08
CA ALA A 80 21.13 -8.46 2.04
C ALA A 80 19.85 -9.27 1.77
N ARG A 81 18.69 -8.76 2.19
CA ARG A 81 17.37 -9.37 2.01
C ARG A 81 16.67 -8.95 0.72
N GLN A 82 17.35 -8.26 -0.20
CA GLN A 82 16.72 -7.79 -1.44
C GLN A 82 16.20 -8.95 -2.30
N GLN A 83 16.91 -10.08 -2.39
CA GLN A 83 16.45 -11.26 -3.15
C GLN A 83 15.15 -11.81 -2.59
N GLU A 84 15.10 -11.95 -1.27
CA GLU A 84 13.93 -12.40 -0.54
C GLU A 84 12.75 -11.45 -0.74
N GLY A 85 12.99 -10.13 -0.66
CA GLY A 85 11.97 -9.14 -0.97
C GLY A 85 11.46 -9.22 -2.40
N GLY A 86 12.31 -9.60 -3.36
CA GLY A 86 11.87 -9.93 -4.72
C GLY A 86 10.83 -11.07 -4.73
N SER A 87 11.11 -12.16 -4.02
CA SER A 87 10.20 -13.31 -3.87
C SER A 87 8.91 -12.96 -3.14
N ILE A 88 8.99 -12.11 -2.11
CA ILE A 88 7.80 -11.59 -1.40
C ILE A 88 6.89 -10.85 -2.40
N LEU A 89 7.45 -9.95 -3.21
CA LEU A 89 6.67 -9.20 -4.20
C LEU A 89 6.11 -10.08 -5.32
N ASP A 90 6.88 -11.07 -5.78
CA ASP A 90 6.40 -12.05 -6.76
C ASP A 90 5.22 -12.84 -6.21
N HIS A 91 5.30 -13.26 -4.95
CA HIS A 91 4.22 -13.98 -4.29
C HIS A 91 2.98 -13.10 -4.09
N ILE A 92 3.15 -11.87 -3.58
CA ILE A 92 2.08 -10.94 -3.23
C ILE A 92 1.36 -10.40 -4.47
N PHE A 93 2.10 -9.89 -5.45
CA PHE A 93 1.52 -9.26 -6.64
C PHE A 93 1.29 -10.24 -7.78
N GLY A 94 2.03 -11.35 -7.85
CA GLY A 94 1.89 -12.36 -8.90
C GLY A 94 1.90 -11.73 -10.30
N GLY A 95 0.89 -12.07 -11.11
CA GLY A 95 0.73 -11.54 -12.47
C GLY A 95 0.52 -10.02 -12.55
N GLN A 96 0.21 -9.34 -11.44
CA GLN A 96 0.02 -7.88 -11.41
C GLN A 96 1.30 -7.11 -11.08
N LYS A 97 2.43 -7.78 -10.77
CA LYS A 97 3.67 -7.12 -10.35
C LYS A 97 4.13 -6.03 -11.32
N SER A 98 4.18 -6.32 -12.62
CA SER A 98 4.61 -5.35 -13.63
C SER A 98 3.66 -4.14 -13.73
N GLN A 99 2.35 -4.35 -13.58
CA GLN A 99 1.37 -3.27 -13.57
C GLN A 99 1.54 -2.39 -12.32
N VAL A 100 1.75 -3.00 -11.16
CA VAL A 100 1.99 -2.28 -9.90
C VAL A 100 3.27 -1.45 -9.99
N GLU A 101 4.37 -2.04 -10.45
CA GLU A 101 5.65 -1.35 -10.66
C GLU A 101 5.50 -0.17 -11.62
N ASN A 102 4.75 -0.34 -12.71
CA ASN A 102 4.49 0.73 -13.67
C ASN A 102 3.73 1.91 -13.06
N GLN A 103 2.69 1.63 -12.28
CA GLN A 103 1.93 2.69 -11.61
C GLN A 103 2.77 3.40 -10.54
N LEU A 104 3.56 2.66 -9.76
CA LEU A 104 4.43 3.26 -8.75
C LEU A 104 5.52 4.12 -9.41
N SER A 105 6.07 3.69 -10.55
CA SER A 105 7.01 4.49 -11.35
C SER A 105 6.39 5.82 -11.79
N GLN A 106 5.18 5.80 -12.34
CA GLN A 106 4.46 7.01 -12.78
C GLN A 106 4.18 7.97 -11.62
N ASN A 107 3.77 7.45 -10.45
CA ASN A 107 3.39 8.27 -9.30
C ASN A 107 4.60 8.85 -8.53
N THR A 108 5.76 8.19 -8.58
CA THR A 108 6.94 8.61 -7.78
C THR A 108 8.03 9.26 -8.62
N GLY A 109 7.93 9.18 -9.95
CA GLY A 109 8.98 9.60 -10.88
C GLY A 109 10.23 8.72 -10.84
N ILE A 110 10.19 7.58 -10.15
CA ILE A 110 11.27 6.58 -10.14
C ILE A 110 11.19 5.78 -11.43
N SER A 111 12.31 5.58 -12.12
CA SER A 111 12.35 4.85 -13.38
C SER A 111 12.05 3.35 -13.21
N MET A 112 11.48 2.73 -14.26
CA MET A 112 11.07 1.33 -14.24
C MET A 112 12.22 0.34 -13.97
N ASP A 113 13.45 0.68 -14.35
CA ASP A 113 14.63 -0.15 -14.08
C ASP A 113 15.04 -0.15 -12.60
N LYS A 114 14.61 0.86 -11.82
CA LYS A 114 14.93 1.01 -10.40
C LYS A 114 13.79 0.63 -9.47
N ILE A 115 12.54 0.79 -9.92
CA ILE A 115 11.36 0.60 -9.06
C ILE A 115 11.28 -0.82 -8.47
N GLY A 116 11.48 -1.85 -9.29
CA GLY A 116 11.45 -3.26 -8.84
C GLY A 116 12.55 -3.55 -7.81
N PRO A 117 13.83 -3.27 -8.10
CA PRO A 117 14.92 -3.42 -7.15
C PRO A 117 14.72 -2.66 -5.83
N ILE A 118 14.19 -1.43 -5.88
CA ILE A 118 13.91 -0.64 -4.67
C ILE A 118 12.77 -1.28 -3.87
N LEU A 119 11.65 -1.65 -4.51
CA LEU A 119 10.55 -2.34 -3.84
C LEU A 119 11.03 -3.63 -3.18
N ALA A 120 11.89 -4.39 -3.86
CA ALA A 120 12.46 -5.62 -3.33
C ALA A 120 13.33 -5.37 -2.08
N MET A 121 14.01 -4.21 -1.99
CA MET A 121 14.72 -3.82 -0.78
C MET A 121 13.76 -3.39 0.35
N LEU A 122 12.61 -2.81 0.03
CA LEU A 122 11.63 -2.31 0.99
C LEU A 122 10.69 -3.40 1.53
N ALA A 123 10.41 -4.44 0.75
CA ALA A 123 9.41 -5.46 1.08
C ALA A 123 9.67 -6.18 2.41
N PRO A 124 10.91 -6.61 2.74
CA PRO A 124 11.18 -7.25 4.04
C PRO A 124 10.94 -6.32 5.23
N LEU A 125 11.13 -5.01 5.06
CA LEU A 125 10.86 -4.01 6.09
C LEU A 125 9.35 -3.87 6.36
N ILE A 126 8.54 -3.84 5.30
CA ILE A 126 7.07 -3.81 5.39
C ILE A 126 6.56 -5.09 6.07
N MET A 127 7.10 -6.25 5.69
CA MET A 127 6.75 -7.53 6.33
C MET A 127 7.16 -7.55 7.80
N GLY A 128 8.35 -7.04 8.14
CA GLY A 128 8.81 -6.91 9.52
C GLY A 128 7.89 -6.03 10.38
N TYR A 129 7.40 -4.94 9.81
CA TYR A 129 6.38 -4.12 10.46
C TYR A 129 5.08 -4.87 10.74
N ILE A 130 4.57 -5.62 9.75
CA ILE A 130 3.36 -6.43 9.91
C ILE A 130 3.57 -7.49 11.01
N GLY A 131 4.73 -8.17 11.03
CA GLY A 131 5.00 -9.18 12.06
C GLY A 131 5.14 -8.59 13.46
N LYS A 132 5.75 -7.40 13.59
CA LYS A 132 5.78 -6.67 14.88
C LYS A 132 4.38 -6.26 15.36
N GLU A 133 3.53 -5.76 14.47
CA GLU A 133 2.15 -5.42 14.80
C GLU A 133 1.32 -6.67 15.13
N LYS A 134 1.56 -7.79 14.44
CA LYS A 134 0.96 -9.09 14.75
C LYS A 134 1.29 -9.56 16.16
N GLN A 135 2.58 -9.53 16.53
CA GLN A 135 3.04 -9.88 17.87
C GLN A 135 2.45 -8.98 18.95
N THR A 136 2.43 -7.67 18.69
CA THR A 136 1.88 -6.66 19.62
C THR A 136 0.37 -6.84 19.80
N SER A 137 -0.34 -7.23 18.74
CA SER A 137 -1.79 -7.46 18.74
C SER A 137 -2.20 -8.85 19.24
N GLY A 138 -1.23 -9.73 19.56
CA GLY A 138 -1.51 -11.09 20.03
C GLY A 138 -2.21 -11.99 18.98
N VAL A 139 -2.03 -11.69 17.69
CA VAL A 139 -2.64 -12.46 16.61
C VAL A 139 -1.77 -13.70 16.34
N ASN A 140 -2.24 -14.87 16.76
CA ASN A 140 -1.46 -16.13 16.66
C ASN A 140 -1.95 -17.08 15.56
N SER A 141 -3.05 -16.77 14.88
CA SER A 141 -3.68 -17.63 13.89
C SER A 141 -4.01 -16.86 12.61
N GLY A 142 -3.93 -17.53 11.45
CA GLY A 142 -4.23 -16.93 10.15
C GLY A 142 -5.62 -16.29 10.03
N GLY A 143 -6.61 -16.74 10.82
CA GLY A 143 -7.96 -16.14 10.84
C GLY A 143 -8.03 -14.69 11.34
N GLY A 144 -7.08 -14.24 12.17
CA GLY A 144 -7.02 -12.85 12.65
C GLY A 144 -6.16 -11.93 11.79
N LEU A 145 -5.48 -12.49 10.78
CA LEU A 145 -4.52 -11.75 9.95
C LEU A 145 -5.23 -10.72 9.07
N GLY A 146 -6.38 -11.08 8.48
CA GLY A 146 -7.17 -10.16 7.66
C GLY A 146 -7.65 -8.92 8.43
N ASP A 147 -8.03 -9.09 9.69
CA ASP A 147 -8.46 -8.01 10.57
C ASP A 147 -7.29 -7.13 11.00
N LEU A 148 -6.14 -7.74 11.32
CA LEU A 148 -4.91 -7.00 11.62
C LEU A 148 -4.50 -6.12 10.43
N LEU A 149 -4.38 -6.70 9.23
CA LEU A 149 -4.00 -5.97 8.03
C LEU A 149 -5.03 -4.88 7.69
N GLY A 150 -6.32 -5.17 7.88
CA GLY A 150 -7.39 -4.17 7.75
C GLY A 150 -7.27 -3.03 8.74
N GLY A 151 -6.92 -3.33 10.00
CA GLY A 151 -6.67 -2.35 11.05
C GLY A 151 -5.48 -1.45 10.75
N ILE A 152 -4.37 -2.02 10.25
CA ILE A 152 -3.19 -1.26 9.81
C ILE A 152 -3.56 -0.28 8.68
N LEU A 153 -4.31 -0.74 7.67
CA LEU A 153 -4.77 0.11 6.57
C LEU A 153 -5.70 1.23 7.03
N GLY A 154 -6.68 0.89 7.89
CA GLY A 154 -7.61 1.87 8.46
C GLY A 154 -6.90 2.91 9.33
N GLY A 155 -5.91 2.48 10.11
CA GLY A 155 -5.06 3.36 10.91
C GLY A 155 -4.27 4.34 10.03
N ALA A 156 -3.65 3.84 8.96
CA ALA A 156 -2.90 4.67 8.01
C ALA A 156 -3.78 5.74 7.33
N GLN A 157 -5.03 5.39 6.98
CA GLN A 157 -5.97 6.33 6.36
C GLN A 157 -6.45 7.41 7.34
N ASN A 158 -6.80 7.02 8.57
CA ASN A 158 -7.25 7.97 9.60
C ASN A 158 -6.16 8.97 9.99
N GLN A 159 -4.90 8.52 10.03
CA GLN A 159 -3.75 9.37 10.36
C GLN A 159 -3.41 10.37 9.24
N ALA A 160 -3.68 10.02 7.98
CA ALA A 160 -3.54 10.96 6.86
C ALA A 160 -4.61 12.07 6.87
N GLN A 161 -5.75 11.83 7.52
CA GLN A 161 -6.91 12.73 7.50
C GLN A 161 -7.01 13.62 8.76
N ALA A 162 -6.37 13.25 9.86
CA ALA A 162 -6.51 13.93 11.16
C ALA A 162 -5.55 15.11 11.38
N GLU A 163 -4.44 15.22 10.64
CA GLU A 163 -3.40 16.24 10.89
C GLU A 163 -3.06 17.04 9.61
N PRO A 164 -3.44 18.33 9.51
CA PRO A 164 -3.13 19.20 8.38
C PRO A 164 -1.63 19.41 8.11
N SER A 165 -0.76 19.10 9.07
CA SER A 165 0.68 19.37 9.05
C SER A 165 1.52 18.10 9.13
N ASN A 166 1.10 17.03 8.46
CA ASN A 166 1.86 15.79 8.43
C ASN A 166 2.98 15.89 7.38
N PRO A 167 4.28 15.69 7.72
CA PRO A 167 5.40 15.82 6.78
C PRO A 167 5.29 14.87 5.60
N LEU A 168 4.57 13.76 5.76
CA LEU A 168 4.29 12.84 4.67
C LEU A 168 3.36 13.46 3.62
N ASN A 169 2.39 14.30 4.01
CA ASN A 169 1.51 14.99 3.06
C ASN A 169 2.28 16.02 2.22
N ASP A 170 3.25 16.71 2.83
CA ASP A 170 4.12 17.64 2.11
C ASP A 170 5.06 16.93 1.14
N ILE A 171 5.62 15.78 1.54
CA ILE A 171 6.45 14.94 0.67
C ILE A 171 5.62 14.36 -0.48
N LEU A 172 4.42 13.84 -0.19
CA LEU A 172 3.51 13.33 -1.21
C LEU A 172 3.07 14.45 -2.17
N GLY A 173 2.69 15.62 -1.65
CA GLY A 173 2.30 16.77 -2.47
C GLY A 173 3.43 17.32 -3.33
N SER A 174 4.68 17.28 -2.84
CA SER A 174 5.84 17.73 -3.61
C SER A 174 6.32 16.71 -4.64
N VAL A 175 6.25 15.40 -4.34
CA VAL A 175 6.71 14.33 -5.22
C VAL A 175 5.66 13.92 -6.26
N LEU A 176 4.38 13.84 -5.86
CA LEU A 176 3.28 13.45 -6.75
C LEU A 176 2.81 14.58 -7.68
N GLY A 177 3.50 15.72 -7.64
CA GLY A 177 3.21 16.89 -8.45
C GLY A 177 2.28 17.86 -7.73
N GLY A 178 2.85 18.97 -7.26
CA GLY A 178 2.15 20.08 -6.61
C GLY A 178 1.20 20.83 -7.55
N GLY A 179 0.13 20.17 -7.99
CA GLY A 179 -0.99 20.76 -8.72
C GLY A 179 -2.16 21.00 -7.78
N SER A 180 -2.27 22.23 -7.30
CA SER A 180 -3.51 22.88 -6.82
C SER A 180 -4.60 21.94 -6.27
N GLN A 181 -4.55 21.73 -4.96
CA GLN A 181 -5.66 21.91 -4.02
C GLN A 181 -7.02 22.23 -4.67
N GLN A 182 -7.79 21.20 -5.06
CA GLN A 182 -9.24 21.10 -4.90
C GLN A 182 -9.74 19.76 -5.45
N SER A 183 -9.48 18.66 -4.75
CA SER A 183 -10.34 17.47 -4.85
C SER A 183 -10.25 16.70 -3.56
N SER A 184 -11.39 16.51 -2.92
CA SER A 184 -11.56 15.83 -1.64
C SER A 184 -11.45 14.30 -1.81
N GLY A 185 -10.43 13.84 -2.55
CA GLY A 185 -10.14 12.43 -2.84
C GLY A 185 -8.69 12.13 -2.46
N ASN A 186 -8.50 11.15 -1.58
CA ASN A 186 -7.17 10.73 -1.15
C ASN A 186 -6.47 10.04 -2.35
N PRO A 187 -5.36 10.56 -2.91
CA PRO A 187 -4.72 9.98 -4.10
C PRO A 187 -4.29 8.53 -3.87
N LEU A 188 -3.97 8.18 -2.62
CA LEU A 188 -3.72 6.82 -2.18
C LEU A 188 -4.95 5.91 -2.39
N ASN A 189 -6.15 6.41 -2.12
CA ASN A 189 -7.39 5.67 -2.31
C ASN A 189 -7.73 5.48 -3.80
N ASP A 190 -7.36 6.42 -4.66
CA ASP A 190 -7.55 6.30 -6.10
C ASP A 190 -6.56 5.28 -6.71
N ILE A 191 -5.32 5.23 -6.23
CA ILE A 191 -4.33 4.21 -6.62
C ILE A 191 -4.78 2.83 -6.11
N LEU A 192 -5.17 2.72 -4.84
CA LEU A 192 -5.68 1.46 -4.28
C LEU A 192 -6.94 1.01 -5.03
N GLY A 193 -7.86 1.94 -5.33
CA GLY A 193 -9.09 1.65 -6.06
C GLY A 193 -8.85 1.23 -7.51
N SER A 194 -7.89 1.85 -8.20
CA SER A 194 -7.56 1.51 -9.60
C SER A 194 -6.75 0.21 -9.71
N VAL A 195 -5.85 -0.08 -8.76
CA VAL A 195 -5.07 -1.34 -8.75
C VAL A 195 -5.91 -2.51 -8.27
N LEU A 196 -6.63 -2.35 -7.16
CA LEU A 196 -7.36 -3.44 -6.50
C LEU A 196 -8.77 -3.64 -7.07
N GLY A 197 -9.38 -2.57 -7.59
CA GLY A 197 -10.77 -2.50 -8.04
C GLY A 197 -10.97 -2.52 -9.56
N GLY A 198 -9.93 -2.74 -10.35
CA GLY A 198 -9.99 -2.83 -11.81
C GLY A 198 -10.62 -4.12 -12.35
N ASN A 199 -11.77 -4.55 -11.82
CA ASN A 199 -12.62 -5.57 -12.47
C ASN A 199 -14.10 -5.48 -12.07
N ASN A 200 -14.74 -4.34 -12.35
CA ASN A 200 -16.20 -4.27 -12.44
C ASN A 200 -16.60 -3.47 -13.67
N ASN A 201 -16.68 -4.16 -14.81
CA ASN A 201 -17.38 -3.68 -16.00
C ASN A 201 -18.63 -4.54 -16.24
N ASN A 202 -19.77 -3.85 -16.24
CA ASN A 202 -21.11 -4.24 -16.73
C ASN A 202 -21.94 -5.26 -15.96
N GLN A 203 -22.89 -4.73 -15.17
CA GLN A 203 -24.29 -4.93 -15.56
C GLN A 203 -25.16 -3.70 -15.30
N GLN A 204 -25.95 -3.43 -16.33
CA GLN A 204 -26.84 -2.32 -16.58
C GLN A 204 -28.20 -2.63 -15.96
N GLN A 205 -28.72 -1.74 -15.12
CA GLN A 205 -30.16 -1.53 -14.90
C GLN A 205 -30.33 -0.16 -14.24
N GLN A 206 -30.58 0.89 -15.03
CA GLN A 206 -31.95 1.32 -15.32
C GLN A 206 -32.77 1.48 -14.03
N GLY A 207 -32.40 2.48 -13.21
CA GLY A 207 -33.25 3.09 -12.18
C GLY A 207 -33.86 4.41 -12.66
N GLY A 208 -34.12 4.53 -13.96
CA GLY A 208 -34.91 5.62 -14.53
C GLY A 208 -36.39 5.39 -14.27
N LEU A 209 -36.86 5.68 -13.06
CA LEU A 209 -38.29 5.69 -12.72
C LEU A 209 -38.82 7.12 -12.42
N GLY A 210 -37.98 8.15 -12.64
CA GLY A 210 -38.36 9.56 -12.48
C GLY A 210 -38.93 10.23 -13.73
N GLY A 211 -39.01 9.54 -14.87
CA GLY A 211 -39.30 10.17 -16.18
C GLY A 211 -40.59 9.73 -16.87
N LEU A 212 -41.31 8.71 -16.37
CA LEU A 212 -42.46 8.12 -17.08
C LEU A 212 -43.82 8.39 -16.40
N LEU A 213 -43.84 8.98 -15.21
CA LEU A 213 -45.08 9.40 -14.54
C LEU A 213 -45.48 10.86 -14.84
N GLY A 214 -44.58 11.66 -15.43
CA GLY A 214 -44.81 13.09 -15.72
C GLY A 214 -45.36 13.40 -17.12
N SER A 215 -45.44 12.41 -18.03
CA SER A 215 -45.77 12.66 -19.45
C SER A 215 -47.10 12.07 -19.91
N ILE A 216 -47.88 11.44 -19.02
CA ILE A 216 -49.20 10.85 -19.34
C ILE A 216 -50.36 11.61 -18.66
N LEU A 217 -50.08 12.49 -17.69
CA LEU A 217 -51.11 13.25 -16.98
C LEU A 217 -50.95 14.77 -17.17
N GLY A 218 -50.87 15.22 -18.43
CA GLY A 218 -50.70 16.63 -18.71
C GLY A 218 -50.74 16.98 -20.19
N GLY A 219 -51.95 17.12 -20.74
CA GLY A 219 -52.18 17.99 -21.89
C GLY A 219 -53.00 17.38 -23.02
N GLY A 220 -54.24 17.87 -23.18
CA GLY A 220 -54.82 18.05 -24.51
C GLY A 220 -56.24 17.55 -24.73
N LYS A 221 -57.21 18.36 -24.26
CA LYS A 221 -58.62 18.47 -24.68
C LYS A 221 -59.58 17.33 -24.35
#